data_AF-A4WRH7-F1
#
_entry.id   AF-A4WRH7-F1
#
_cell.length_a   1.000
_cell.length_b   1.000
_cell.length_c   1.000
_cell.angle_alpha   90.00
_cell.angle_beta   90.00
_cell.angle_gamma   90.00
#
_symmetry.space_group_name_H-M   'P 1'
#
loop_
_entity.id
_entity.type
_entity.pdbx_description
1 polymer ?
#
loop_
_entity_poly.entity_id
_entity_poly.type
_entity_poly.pdbx_seq_one_letter_code
_entity_poly.pdbx_strand_id
1 'polypeptide(L)'
;MRRVLLADLVAVASRLALLPREDRPGVLARLIEQAHSAHKISRRLGLPHPLWGNGCLASAAARLPHGADGAGPDPDRLEALALVAEVVAWRIRQGRHRRRTGAPSSAVRPPVPLVREEPPLPSTVGRNDYVLDLPVTRKGRCDG
;
A
#
# COMPACT_ATOMS: atom_id res chain seq x y z
N MET A 1 -3.86 2.22 1.28
CA MET A 1 -2.69 2.42 2.15
C MET A 1 -3.21 2.90 3.48
N ARG A 2 -2.65 2.41 4.59
CA ARG A 2 -2.97 2.90 5.94
C ARG A 2 -2.44 4.33 6.14
N ARG A 3 -2.79 4.95 7.26
CA ARG A 3 -2.20 6.23 7.69
C ARG A 3 -0.69 6.06 7.78
N VAL A 4 0.05 6.97 7.15
CA VAL A 4 1.52 7.02 7.20
C VAL A 4 1.94 7.72 8.48
N LEU A 5 2.84 7.09 9.24
CA LEU A 5 3.43 7.63 10.46
C LEU A 5 4.80 8.24 10.15
N LEU A 6 5.31 9.08 11.06
CA LEU A 6 6.67 9.62 10.93
C LEU A 6 7.71 8.50 10.89
N ALA A 7 7.54 7.46 11.73
CA ALA A 7 8.39 6.28 11.72
C ALA A 7 8.40 5.53 10.37
N ASP A 8 7.28 5.53 9.63
CA ASP A 8 7.24 4.96 8.28
C ASP A 8 8.15 5.75 7.33
N LEU A 9 8.09 7.10 7.39
CA LEU A 9 8.91 7.97 6.54
C LEU A 9 10.39 7.70 6.78
N VAL A 10 10.79 7.65 8.05
CA VAL A 10 12.18 7.39 8.46
C VAL A 10 12.63 6.00 8.03
N ALA A 11 11.82 4.97 8.26
CA ALA A 11 12.15 3.59 7.91
C ALA A 11 12.27 3.37 6.39
N VAL A 12 11.46 4.05 5.59
CA VAL A 12 11.54 3.98 4.12
C VAL A 12 12.75 4.76 3.62
N ALA A 13 12.98 5.97 4.15
CA ALA A 13 14.13 6.79 3.80
C ALA A 13 15.46 6.08 4.04
N SER A 14 15.62 5.42 5.20
CA SER A 14 16.83 4.64 5.51
C SER A 14 17.10 3.54 4.48
N ARG A 15 16.05 2.90 3.95
CA ARG A 15 16.21 1.83 2.94
C ARG A 15 16.47 2.37 1.55
N LEU A 16 15.84 3.49 1.18
CA LEU A 16 16.08 4.15 -0.10
C LEU A 16 17.47 4.79 -0.18
N ALA A 17 18.05 5.22 0.93
CA ALA A 17 19.40 5.76 1.00
C ALA A 17 20.47 4.78 0.49
N LEU A 18 20.22 3.47 0.64
CA LEU A 18 21.10 2.40 0.18
C LEU A 18 21.01 2.13 -1.33
N LEU A 19 20.10 2.81 -2.02
CA LEU A 19 19.92 2.69 -3.46
C LEU A 19 20.56 3.88 -4.19
N PRO A 20 20.99 3.70 -5.45
CA PRO A 20 21.37 4.79 -6.33
C PRO A 20 20.29 5.87 -6.37
N ARG A 21 20.70 7.14 -6.40
CA ARG A 21 19.80 8.31 -6.28
C ARG A 21 18.71 8.31 -7.35
N GLU A 22 19.08 7.91 -8.56
CA GLU A 22 18.25 7.77 -9.75
C GLU A 22 17.12 6.75 -9.59
N ASP A 23 17.32 5.68 -8.81
CA ASP A 23 16.34 4.61 -8.63
C ASP A 23 15.31 4.93 -7.54
N ARG A 24 15.66 5.79 -6.58
CA ARG A 24 14.86 6.07 -5.39
C ARG A 24 13.41 6.48 -5.72
N PRO A 25 13.15 7.39 -6.69
CA PRO A 25 11.77 7.78 -7.02
C PRO A 25 10.93 6.64 -7.59
N GLY A 26 11.52 5.84 -8.49
CA GLY A 26 10.85 4.69 -9.10
C GLY A 26 10.51 3.60 -8.08
N VAL A 27 11.46 3.29 -7.20
CA VAL A 27 11.25 2.33 -6.11
C VAL A 27 10.21 2.84 -5.12
N LEU A 28 10.27 4.11 -4.70
CA LEU A 28 9.28 4.71 -3.81
C LEU A 28 7.86 4.65 -4.39
N ALA A 29 7.68 4.97 -5.68
CA ALA A 29 6.39 4.88 -6.34
C ALA A 29 5.81 3.45 -6.27
N ARG A 30 6.65 2.43 -6.52
CA ARG A 30 6.26 1.02 -6.40
C ARG A 30 5.87 0.64 -4.98
N LEU A 31 6.64 1.06 -3.97
CA LEU A 31 6.33 0.80 -2.55
C LEU A 31 4.97 1.37 -2.15
N ILE A 32 4.64 2.57 -2.62
CA ILE A 32 3.36 3.21 -2.32
C ILE A 32 2.20 2.42 -2.95
N GLU A 33 2.34 1.95 -4.18
CA GLU A 33 1.31 1.15 -4.85
C GLU A 33 1.17 -0.26 -4.23
N GLN A 34 2.27 -0.87 -3.80
CA GLN A 34 2.26 -2.11 -3.02
C GLN A 34 1.54 -1.92 -1.68
N ALA A 35 1.88 -0.87 -0.92
CA ALA A 35 1.20 -0.55 0.34
C ALA A 35 -0.28 -0.20 0.13
N HIS A 36 -0.62 0.42 -1.01
CA HIS A 36 -2.00 0.68 -1.38
C HIS A 36 -2.78 -0.62 -1.63
N SER A 37 -2.22 -1.51 -2.45
CA SER A 37 -2.81 -2.80 -2.81
C SER A 37 -2.92 -3.75 -1.62
N ALA A 38 -1.86 -3.86 -0.81
CA ALA A 38 -1.84 -4.66 0.40
C ALA A 38 -2.93 -4.24 1.39
N HIS A 39 -3.17 -2.94 1.54
CA HIS A 39 -4.26 -2.45 2.37
C HIS A 39 -5.64 -2.84 1.81
N LYS A 40 -5.85 -2.77 0.49
CA LYS A 40 -7.12 -3.19 -0.14
C LYS A 40 -7.37 -4.68 0.07
N ILE A 41 -6.34 -5.51 -0.14
CA ILE A 41 -6.41 -6.96 0.05
C ILE A 41 -6.67 -7.28 1.52
N SER A 42 -5.94 -6.67 2.44
CA SER A 42 -6.12 -6.87 3.88
C SER A 42 -7.50 -6.45 4.38
N ARG A 43 -8.06 -5.36 3.84
CA ARG A 43 -9.45 -4.97 4.15
C ARG A 43 -10.49 -5.95 3.61
N ARG A 44 -10.19 -6.65 2.50
CA ARG A 44 -11.12 -7.60 1.87
C ARG A 44 -11.05 -8.98 2.50
N LEU A 45 -9.84 -9.45 2.82
CA LEU A 45 -9.58 -10.81 3.28
C LEU A 45 -9.36 -10.90 4.80
N GLY A 46 -9.18 -9.76 5.50
CA GLY A 46 -8.85 -9.73 6.92
C GLY A 46 -7.38 -10.08 7.24
N LEU A 47 -6.61 -10.55 6.26
CA LEU A 47 -5.21 -10.98 6.41
C LEU A 47 -4.23 -10.01 5.75
N PRO A 48 -3.02 -9.78 6.31
CA PRO A 48 -1.99 -9.00 5.63
C PRO A 48 -1.54 -9.69 4.33
N HIS A 49 -1.10 -8.91 3.34
CA HIS A 49 -0.56 -9.45 2.11
C HIS A 49 0.79 -10.13 2.38
N PRO A 50 1.04 -11.37 1.91
CA PRO A 50 2.23 -12.14 2.28
C PRO A 50 3.55 -11.45 1.88
N LEU A 51 3.56 -10.72 0.76
CA LEU A 51 4.78 -10.06 0.26
C LEU A 51 4.89 -8.57 0.60
N TRP A 52 3.78 -7.92 0.94
CA TRP A 52 3.69 -6.45 1.06
C TRP A 52 3.19 -6.00 2.45
N GLY A 53 2.92 -6.98 3.32
CA GLY A 53 2.46 -6.78 4.69
C GLY A 53 1.04 -6.21 4.80
N ASN A 54 0.81 -5.47 5.88
CA ASN A 54 -0.53 -5.02 6.29
C ASN A 54 -0.99 -3.71 5.60
N GLY A 55 -0.22 -3.21 4.64
CA GLY A 55 -0.51 -1.98 3.90
C GLY A 55 -0.09 -0.67 4.57
N CYS A 56 0.78 -0.71 5.60
CA CYS A 56 1.63 0.43 5.93
C CYS A 56 2.83 0.51 4.98
N LEU A 57 3.40 1.71 4.86
CA LEU A 57 4.48 1.96 3.90
C LEU A 57 5.79 1.29 4.33
N ALA A 58 6.11 1.27 5.63
CA ALA A 58 7.29 0.56 6.12
C ALA A 58 7.23 -0.96 5.87
N SER A 59 6.05 -1.59 5.96
CA SER A 59 5.91 -3.02 5.63
C SER A 59 6.16 -3.31 4.15
N ALA A 60 5.71 -2.44 3.24
CA ALA A 60 6.03 -2.60 1.81
C ALA A 60 7.54 -2.48 1.56
N ALA A 61 8.23 -1.61 2.31
CA ALA A 61 9.67 -1.42 2.21
C ALA A 61 10.50 -2.52 2.91
N ALA A 62 9.88 -3.42 3.69
CA ALA A 62 10.59 -4.36 4.54
C ALA A 62 11.54 -5.31 3.79
N ARG A 63 11.31 -5.51 2.48
CA ARG A 63 12.14 -6.36 1.61
C ARG A 63 13.29 -5.62 0.93
N LEU A 64 13.35 -4.30 1.02
CA LEU A 64 14.51 -3.54 0.56
C LEU A 64 15.70 -3.79 1.52
N PRO A 65 16.94 -3.63 1.03
CA PRO A 65 18.13 -3.69 1.87
C PRO A 65 17.97 -2.80 3.11
N HIS A 66 18.53 -3.25 4.23
CA HIS A 66 18.56 -2.51 5.47
C HIS A 66 19.99 -2.51 5.97
N GLY A 67 20.53 -1.31 6.22
CA GLY A 67 21.86 -1.11 6.77
C GLY A 67 21.78 -0.84 8.26
N ALA A 68 22.92 -0.91 8.94
CA ALA A 68 23.01 -0.49 10.34
C ALA A 68 22.68 1.00 10.47
N ASP A 69 22.03 1.37 11.57
CA ASP A 69 21.83 2.79 11.90
C ASP A 69 23.21 3.44 12.15
N GLY A 70 23.58 4.39 11.29
CA GLY A 70 24.79 5.18 11.46
C GLY A 70 24.67 6.13 12.65
N ALA A 71 25.82 6.52 13.23
CA ALA A 71 25.89 7.36 14.43
C ALA A 71 25.46 8.84 14.21
N GLY A 72 25.07 9.24 13.00
CA GLY A 72 24.76 10.64 12.68
C GLY A 72 23.88 10.83 11.43
N PRO A 73 23.52 12.09 11.14
CA PRO A 73 22.70 12.43 9.98
C PRO A 73 23.46 12.20 8.67
N ASP A 74 23.12 11.09 8.00
CA ASP A 74 23.60 10.76 6.66
C ASP A 74 22.88 11.61 5.58
N PRO A 75 23.61 12.36 4.72
CA PRO A 75 23.01 13.14 3.64
C PRO A 75 22.10 12.33 2.71
N ASP A 76 22.47 11.09 2.37
CA ASP A 76 21.66 10.25 1.48
C ASP A 76 20.33 9.86 2.12
N ARG A 77 20.33 9.55 3.42
CA ARG A 77 19.12 9.34 4.20
C ARG A 77 18.26 10.61 4.30
N LEU A 78 18.85 11.78 4.47
CA LEU A 78 18.11 13.04 4.55
C LEU A 78 17.46 13.40 3.20
N GLU A 79 18.17 13.22 2.09
CA GLU A 79 17.62 13.40 0.75
C GLU A 79 16.50 12.39 0.46
N ALA A 80 16.70 11.13 0.81
CA ALA A 80 15.67 10.11 0.69
C ALA A 80 14.44 10.46 1.55
N LEU A 81 14.64 10.98 2.76
CA LEU A 81 13.55 11.42 3.63
C LEU A 81 12.77 12.59 3.03
N ALA A 82 13.45 13.58 2.46
CA ALA A 82 12.83 14.70 1.77
C ALA A 82 11.94 14.20 0.62
N LEU A 83 12.46 13.30 -0.22
CA LEU A 83 11.72 12.67 -1.32
C LEU A 83 10.47 11.94 -0.81
N VAL A 84 10.61 11.10 0.21
CA VAL A 84 9.47 10.34 0.77
C VAL A 84 8.41 11.28 1.34
N ALA A 85 8.83 12.30 2.10
CA ALA A 85 7.94 13.29 2.68
C ALA A 85 7.19 14.08 1.60
N GLU A 86 7.87 14.51 0.55
CA GLU A 86 7.27 15.25 -0.58
C GLU A 86 6.17 14.43 -1.27
N VAL A 87 6.48 13.20 -1.64
CA VAL A 87 5.52 12.32 -2.34
C VAL A 87 4.32 11.98 -1.46
N VAL A 88 4.54 11.71 -0.17
CA VAL A 88 3.44 11.44 0.79
C VAL A 88 2.59 12.69 1.00
N ALA A 89 3.20 13.87 1.16
CA ALA A 89 2.50 15.13 1.32
C ALA A 89 1.66 15.46 0.07
N TRP A 90 2.21 15.26 -1.13
CA TRP A 90 1.48 15.38 -2.38
C TRP A 90 0.25 14.45 -2.39
N ARG A 91 0.41 13.17 -2.07
CA ARG A 91 -0.70 12.19 -2.06
C ARG A 91 -1.80 12.55 -1.06
N ILE A 92 -1.43 13.03 0.14
CA ILE A 92 -2.39 13.49 1.16
C ILE A 92 -3.17 14.71 0.66
N ARG A 93 -2.49 15.70 0.06
CA ARG A 93 -3.13 16.89 -0.52
C ARG A 93 -4.10 16.51 -1.64
N GLN A 94 -3.71 15.60 -2.54
CA GLN A 94 -4.59 15.11 -3.60
C GLN A 94 -5.83 14.38 -3.05
N GLY A 95 -5.66 13.55 -2.02
CA GLY A 95 -6.79 12.89 -1.35
C GLY A 95 -7.75 13.88 -0.70
N ARG A 96 -7.25 14.97 -0.11
CA ARG A 96 -8.05 16.06 0.44
C ARG A 96 -8.77 16.84 -0.67
N HIS A 97 -8.08 17.14 -1.75
CA HIS A 97 -8.66 17.83 -2.91
C HIS A 97 -9.85 17.03 -3.48
N ARG A 98 -9.68 15.73 -3.74
CA ARG A 98 -10.76 14.84 -4.22
C ARG A 98 -11.98 14.80 -3.30
N ARG A 99 -11.78 14.85 -1.97
CA ARG A 99 -12.88 14.90 -1.00
C ARG A 99 -13.58 16.26 -0.98
N ARG A 100 -12.82 17.36 -1.11
CA ARG A 100 -13.33 18.73 -1.08
C ARG A 100 -14.06 19.12 -2.35
N THR A 101 -13.58 18.72 -3.51
CA THR A 101 -14.20 19.10 -4.79
C THR A 101 -15.43 18.27 -5.14
N GLY A 102 -15.82 17.30 -4.30
CA GLY A 102 -17.03 16.50 -4.51
C GLY A 102 -17.13 15.90 -5.92
N ALA A 103 -15.99 15.64 -6.58
CA ALA A 103 -15.99 15.12 -7.94
C ALA A 103 -16.81 13.82 -7.91
N PRO A 104 -17.97 13.79 -8.59
CA PRO A 104 -18.94 12.76 -8.32
C PRO A 104 -18.34 11.42 -8.73
N SER A 105 -18.42 10.44 -7.82
CA SER A 105 -18.48 9.02 -8.19
C SER A 105 -19.84 8.77 -8.85
N SER A 106 -20.12 9.50 -9.93
CA SER A 106 -21.24 9.27 -10.84
C SER A 106 -20.64 8.80 -12.15
N ALA A 107 -20.13 7.58 -12.13
CA ALA A 107 -20.55 6.69 -13.20
C ALA A 107 -22.01 6.35 -12.86
N VAL A 108 -22.91 7.13 -13.44
CA VAL A 108 -24.30 6.75 -13.68
C VAL A 108 -24.27 5.28 -14.07
N ARG A 109 -24.83 4.41 -13.23
CA ARG A 109 -25.19 3.08 -13.69
C ARG A 109 -26.31 3.33 -14.69
N PRO A 110 -26.17 3.01 -16.00
CA PRO A 110 -27.30 3.14 -16.90
C PRO A 110 -28.45 2.29 -16.35
N PRO A 111 -29.71 2.72 -16.49
CA PRO A 111 -30.84 1.91 -16.08
C PRO A 111 -30.78 0.59 -16.83
N VAL A 112 -30.57 -0.50 -16.08
CA VAL A 112 -30.67 -1.86 -16.60
C VAL A 112 -32.13 -2.04 -17.02
N PRO A 113 -32.44 -2.41 -18.27
CA PRO A 113 -33.79 -2.88 -18.59
C PRO A 113 -34.02 -4.17 -17.81
N LEU A 114 -35.11 -4.23 -17.05
CA LEU A 114 -35.60 -5.45 -16.42
C LEU A 114 -35.95 -6.46 -17.52
N VAL A 115 -35.01 -7.31 -17.89
CA VAL A 115 -35.28 -8.53 -18.65
C VAL A 115 -35.58 -9.62 -17.62
N ARG A 116 -36.77 -10.21 -17.74
CA ARG A 116 -37.25 -11.34 -16.95
C ARG A 116 -36.35 -12.57 -17.14
N GLU A 117 -36.35 -13.39 -16.10
CA GLU A 117 -35.43 -14.48 -15.75
C GLU A 117 -35.36 -15.70 -16.70
N GLU A 118 -34.22 -16.39 -16.68
CA GLU A 118 -34.16 -17.87 -16.65
C GLU A 118 -32.96 -18.38 -15.77
N PRO A 119 -33.09 -19.54 -15.08
CA PRO A 119 -32.15 -20.06 -14.08
C PRO A 119 -30.86 -20.71 -14.67
N PRO A 120 -29.82 -20.99 -13.85
CA PRO A 120 -28.43 -21.03 -14.31
C PRO A 120 -27.95 -22.42 -14.74
N LEU A 121 -27.14 -22.47 -15.80
CA LEU A 121 -26.25 -23.59 -16.08
C LEU A 121 -24.89 -23.37 -15.40
N PRO A 122 -24.35 -24.35 -14.66
CA PRO A 122 -23.03 -24.23 -14.07
C PRO A 122 -21.96 -24.45 -15.15
N SER A 123 -21.13 -23.44 -15.40
CA SER A 123 -19.89 -23.62 -16.16
C SER A 123 -18.67 -23.19 -15.35
N THR A 124 -17.79 -24.16 -15.26
CA THR A 124 -16.64 -24.30 -14.37
C THR A 124 -15.42 -23.70 -15.04
N VAL A 125 -15.00 -22.48 -14.67
CA VAL A 125 -13.62 -22.03 -14.96
C VAL A 125 -13.11 -21.08 -13.87
N GLY A 126 -12.17 -21.60 -13.07
CA GLY A 126 -11.00 -20.84 -12.62
C GLY A 126 -11.16 -19.90 -11.42
N ARG A 127 -11.68 -20.39 -10.29
CA ARG A 127 -11.30 -19.79 -9.00
C ARG A 127 -9.83 -20.12 -8.77
N ASN A 128 -8.98 -19.10 -8.78
CA ASN A 128 -7.64 -19.22 -8.21
C ASN A 128 -7.79 -19.33 -6.69
N ASP A 129 -7.82 -20.58 -6.24
CA ASP A 129 -7.87 -20.99 -4.85
C ASP A 129 -6.50 -20.70 -4.20
N TYR A 130 -6.35 -19.50 -3.65
CA TYR A 130 -5.35 -19.26 -2.61
C TYR A 130 -5.86 -19.89 -1.30
N VAL A 131 -5.89 -21.23 -1.24
CA VAL A 131 -6.04 -21.94 0.04
C VAL A 131 -4.67 -21.93 0.71
N LEU A 132 -4.51 -21.03 1.67
CA LEU A 132 -3.45 -21.15 2.68
C LEU A 132 -4.14 -21.50 3.99
N ASP A 133 -4.27 -22.80 4.23
CA ASP A 133 -4.53 -23.33 5.57
C ASP A 133 -3.31 -23.04 6.44
N LEU A 134 -3.37 -21.95 7.20
CA LEU A 134 -2.44 -21.71 8.29
C LEU A 134 -3.22 -21.28 9.54
N PRO A 135 -2.91 -21.87 10.71
CA PRO A 135 -3.66 -21.63 11.93
C PRO A 135 -3.56 -20.17 12.37
N VAL A 136 -4.72 -19.62 12.68
CA VAL A 136 -4.95 -18.25 13.18
C VAL A 136 -4.09 -18.00 14.42
N THR A 137 -3.04 -17.19 14.29
CA THR A 137 -2.39 -16.58 15.46
C THR A 137 -2.87 -15.14 15.62
N ARG A 138 -3.21 -14.85 16.87
CA ARG A 138 -3.97 -13.69 17.35
C ARG A 138 -3.13 -12.41 17.29
N LYS A 139 -3.71 -11.34 16.73
CA LYS A 139 -3.48 -9.91 17.03
C LYS A 139 -2.15 -9.56 17.73
N GLY A 140 -1.08 -9.43 16.94
CA GLY A 140 0.15 -8.76 17.37
C GLY A 140 -0.08 -7.24 17.46
N ARG A 141 -0.11 -6.74 18.69
CA ARG A 141 0.03 -5.32 19.05
C ARG A 141 1.38 -4.84 18.51
N CYS A 142 1.40 -3.69 17.82
CA CYS A 142 2.64 -2.99 17.52
C CYS A 142 2.99 -2.18 18.77
N ASP A 143 3.95 -2.65 19.56
CA ASP A 143 4.60 -1.79 20.56
C ASP A 143 5.64 -0.90 19.86
N GLY A 144 5.76 0.32 20.37
CA GLY A 144 6.37 1.48 19.73
C GLY A 144 7.89 1.50 19.66
#